data_AF-A0A5B7B566-F1
#
_entry.id   AF-A0A5B7B566-F1
#
_cell.length_a   1.000
_cell.length_b   1.000
_cell.length_c   1.000
_cell.angle_alpha   90.00
_cell.angle_beta   90.00
_cell.angle_gamma   90.00
#
_symmetry.space_group_name_H-M   'P 1'
#
loop_
_entity.id
_entity.type
_entity.pdbx_description
1 polymer ?
#
loop_
_entity_poly.entity_id
_entity_poly.type
_entity_poly.pdbx_seq_one_letter_code
_entity_poly.pdbx_strand_id
1 'polypeptide(L)'
;ADLHMIKFSTATICPQSDVWEVAHYDNSINLVTTGGAGGSVFNRFRIEKHNVSPSLPVYKFVHCVGRRVCDNVGIHRENGIRRLGVSLGLQPHLVVFKKAEACQNRKVTFRFTS
;
A
#
# COMPACT_ATOMS: atom_id res chain seq x y z
N ALA A 1 -6.25 5.32 -11.53
CA ALA A 1 -6.06 6.71 -11.03
C ALA A 1 -4.67 6.82 -10.41
N ASP A 2 -4.01 7.97 -10.55
CA ASP A 2 -2.71 8.22 -9.91
C ASP A 2 -2.91 8.46 -8.43
N LEU A 3 -2.15 7.73 -7.60
CA LEU A 3 -2.22 7.86 -6.16
C LEU A 3 -1.01 8.63 -5.68
N HIS A 4 -1.23 9.88 -5.36
CA HIS A 4 -0.20 10.72 -4.76
C HIS A 4 0.12 10.28 -3.32
N MET A 5 -0.80 9.59 -2.64
CA MET A 5 -0.58 9.16 -1.26
C MET A 5 -1.40 7.90 -0.94
N ILE A 6 -0.70 6.81 -0.62
CA ILE A 6 -1.27 5.63 0.04
C ILE A 6 -0.67 5.62 1.44
N LYS A 7 -1.50 5.63 2.48
CA LYS A 7 -1.04 5.63 3.87
C LYS A 7 -1.95 4.83 4.76
N PHE A 8 -1.40 4.32 5.85
CA PHE A 8 -2.22 3.78 6.93
C PHE A 8 -2.80 4.93 7.77
N SER A 9 -4.02 4.73 8.28
CA SER A 9 -4.69 5.68 9.18
C SER A 9 -4.62 5.18 10.62
N THR A 10 -3.42 4.83 11.08
CA THR A 10 -3.14 4.36 12.45
C THR A 10 -1.87 5.00 12.96
N ALA A 11 -1.79 5.26 14.27
CA ALA A 11 -0.53 5.66 14.89
C ALA A 11 0.42 4.47 14.97
N THR A 12 1.71 4.72 14.77
CA THR A 12 2.79 3.75 14.97
C THR A 12 3.81 4.30 15.97
N ILE A 13 4.62 3.43 16.58
CA ILE A 13 5.70 3.83 17.51
C ILE A 13 6.90 4.39 16.74
N CYS A 14 7.02 4.05 15.45
CA CYS A 14 8.08 4.56 14.59
C CYS A 14 7.81 6.04 14.27
N PRO A 15 8.80 6.95 14.44
CA PRO A 15 8.61 8.38 14.17
C PRO A 15 8.55 8.73 12.67
N GLN A 16 8.44 7.74 11.80
CA GLN A 16 8.42 7.90 10.34
C GLN A 16 6.99 8.07 9.80
N SER A 17 6.89 8.58 8.58
CA SER A 17 5.61 8.71 7.87
C SER A 17 4.94 7.35 7.64
N ASP A 18 3.60 7.27 7.77
CA ASP A 18 2.82 6.06 7.44
C ASP A 18 2.54 5.91 5.93
N VAL A 19 3.11 6.79 5.11
CA VAL A 19 2.94 6.80 3.65
C VAL A 19 3.83 5.73 3.03
N TRP A 20 3.28 5.03 2.05
CA TRP A 20 3.97 4.00 1.30
C TRP A 20 5.10 4.57 0.44
N GLU A 21 6.19 3.82 0.37
CA GLU A 21 7.29 4.01 -0.58
C GLU A 21 7.81 2.65 -1.08
N VAL A 22 8.68 2.67 -2.08
CA VAL A 22 9.39 1.49 -2.55
C VAL A 22 10.85 1.62 -2.15
N ALA A 23 11.31 0.71 -1.30
CA ALA A 23 12.68 0.63 -0.83
C ALA A 23 13.39 -0.57 -1.46
N HIS A 24 14.67 -0.41 -1.78
CA HIS A 24 15.50 -1.52 -2.22
C HIS A 24 15.71 -2.51 -1.07
N TYR A 25 15.53 -3.80 -1.31
CA TYR A 25 15.72 -4.85 -0.30
C TYR A 25 16.89 -5.77 -0.65
N ASP A 26 16.83 -6.38 -1.83
CA ASP A 26 17.92 -7.18 -2.38
C ASP A 26 18.02 -6.99 -3.91
N ASN A 27 19.01 -7.64 -4.52
CA ASN A 27 19.28 -7.53 -5.96
C ASN A 27 18.10 -7.92 -6.87
N SER A 28 17.10 -8.63 -6.35
CA SER A 28 15.98 -9.18 -7.11
C SER A 28 14.63 -8.52 -6.80
N ILE A 29 14.50 -7.87 -5.64
CA ILE A 29 13.22 -7.33 -5.19
C ILE A 29 13.34 -5.99 -4.45
N ASN A 30 12.37 -5.12 -4.75
CA ASN A 30 12.11 -3.95 -3.94
C ASN A 30 10.87 -4.20 -3.08
N LEU A 31 10.85 -3.72 -1.86
CA LEU A 31 9.72 -3.87 -0.94
C LEU A 31 8.91 -2.59 -0.87
N VAL A 32 7.61 -2.73 -0.67
CA VAL A 32 6.75 -1.61 -0.28
C VAL A 32 6.86 -1.43 1.24
N THR A 33 7.39 -0.29 1.66
CA THR A 33 7.61 0.08 3.07
C THR A 33 6.81 1.33 3.43
N THR A 34 6.80 1.71 4.70
CA THR A 34 6.39 3.05 5.14
C THR A 34 7.62 3.93 5.34
N GLY A 35 7.42 5.25 5.48
CA GLY A 35 8.49 6.24 5.59
C GLY A 35 8.49 7.26 4.45
N GLY A 36 7.65 7.05 3.43
CA GLY A 36 7.62 7.85 2.22
C GLY A 36 7.11 9.28 2.39
N ALA A 37 7.48 10.12 1.42
CA ALA A 37 6.95 11.49 1.27
C ALA A 37 5.67 11.55 0.39
N GLY A 38 5.25 10.42 -0.17
CA GLY A 38 4.18 10.35 -1.18
C GLY A 38 4.72 10.24 -2.62
N GLY A 39 3.83 9.89 -3.55
CA GLY A 39 4.17 9.69 -4.95
C GLY A 39 4.34 11.01 -5.73
N SER A 40 5.32 11.06 -6.61
CA SER A 40 5.54 12.13 -7.59
C SER A 40 5.05 11.73 -8.99
N VAL A 41 5.10 12.65 -9.96
CA VAL A 41 4.77 12.34 -11.36
C VAL A 41 5.66 11.24 -11.94
N PHE A 42 6.90 11.12 -11.44
CA PHE A 42 7.90 10.16 -11.90
C PHE A 42 8.04 8.94 -11.00
N ASN A 43 7.46 8.92 -9.81
CA ASN A 43 7.57 7.81 -8.89
C ASN A 43 6.28 7.70 -8.09
N ARG A 44 5.36 6.82 -8.50
CA ARG A 44 4.01 6.77 -7.94
C ARG A 44 3.40 5.38 -7.98
N PHE A 45 2.46 5.18 -7.08
CA PHE A 45 1.53 4.05 -7.15
C PHE A 45 0.30 4.40 -7.98
N ARG A 46 -0.32 3.38 -8.57
CA ARG A 46 -1.63 3.48 -9.21
C ARG A 46 -2.50 2.30 -8.78
N ILE A 47 -3.80 2.56 -8.69
CA ILE A 47 -4.82 1.50 -8.69
C ILE A 47 -5.29 1.31 -10.14
N GLU A 48 -5.22 0.07 -10.59
CA GLU A 48 -5.72 -0.38 -11.88
C GLU A 48 -6.81 -1.43 -11.67
N LYS A 49 -7.88 -1.34 -12.47
CA LYS A 49 -8.91 -2.38 -12.51
C LYS A 49 -8.32 -3.63 -13.16
N HIS A 50 -8.56 -4.78 -12.56
CA HIS A 50 -8.14 -6.07 -13.07
C HIS A 50 -9.37 -6.87 -13.52
N ASN A 51 -9.50 -7.05 -14.84
CA ASN A 51 -10.69 -7.62 -15.46
C ASN A 51 -10.66 -9.16 -15.46
N VAL A 52 -10.79 -9.76 -14.27
CA VAL A 52 -10.86 -11.23 -14.13
C VAL A 52 -12.30 -11.73 -14.15
N SER A 53 -13.25 -10.93 -13.67
CA SER A 53 -14.67 -11.25 -13.65
C SER A 53 -15.51 -10.02 -13.96
N PRO A 54 -16.62 -10.17 -14.73
CA PRO A 54 -17.59 -9.11 -14.93
C PRO A 54 -18.43 -8.81 -13.67
N SER A 55 -18.54 -9.75 -12.73
CA SER A 55 -19.44 -9.64 -11.57
C SER A 55 -18.83 -8.95 -10.35
N LEU A 56 -17.49 -8.88 -10.25
CA LEU A 56 -16.80 -8.28 -9.12
C LEU A 56 -15.66 -7.38 -9.61
N PRO A 57 -15.70 -6.06 -9.33
CA PRO A 57 -14.57 -5.19 -9.63
C PRO A 57 -13.39 -5.54 -8.71
N VAL A 58 -12.41 -6.22 -9.28
CA VAL A 58 -11.13 -6.52 -8.64
C VAL A 58 -10.09 -5.51 -9.12
N TYR A 59 -9.16 -5.15 -8.24
CA TYR A 59 -8.13 -4.16 -8.52
C TYR A 59 -6.75 -4.71 -8.21
N LYS A 60 -5.73 -4.07 -8.75
CA LYS A 60 -4.33 -4.29 -8.40
C LYS A 60 -3.63 -2.96 -8.17
N PHE A 61 -2.56 -2.99 -7.38
CA PHE A 61 -1.61 -1.90 -7.28
C PHE A 61 -0.46 -2.11 -8.27
N VAL A 62 -0.01 -1.03 -8.88
CA VAL A 62 1.22 -0.98 -9.68
C VAL A 62 2.10 0.17 -9.22
N HIS A 63 3.40 0.04 -9.42
CA HIS A 63 4.40 1.06 -9.13
C HIS A 63 5.03 1.54 -10.43
N CYS A 64 5.01 2.84 -10.67
CA CYS A 64 5.45 3.45 -11.92
C CYS A 64 6.67 4.34 -11.67
N VAL A 65 7.78 4.05 -12.37
CA VAL A 65 9.00 4.85 -12.31
C VAL A 65 9.31 5.46 -13.69
N GLY A 66 9.40 6.78 -13.75
CA GLY A 66 9.63 7.56 -14.96
C GLY A 66 8.51 7.39 -15.99
N ARG A 67 8.93 7.20 -17.25
CA ARG A 67 8.03 6.93 -18.39
C ARG A 67 7.96 5.44 -18.75
N ARG A 68 8.48 4.55 -17.89
CA ARG A 68 8.48 3.11 -18.14
C ARG A 68 7.12 2.48 -17.83
N VAL A 69 6.93 1.26 -18.31
CA VAL A 69 5.78 0.42 -17.92
C VAL A 69 5.82 0.22 -16.40
N CYS A 70 4.65 0.32 -15.77
CA CYS A 70 4.54 0.14 -14.33
C CYS A 70 4.65 -1.34 -13.96
N ASP A 71 5.39 -1.62 -12.89
CA ASP A 71 5.54 -2.97 -12.37
C ASP A 71 4.40 -3.29 -11.40
N ASN A 72 3.99 -4.56 -11.34
CA ASN A 72 2.96 -4.97 -10.41
C ASN A 72 3.48 -4.92 -8.96
N VAL A 73 2.61 -4.53 -8.03
CA VAL A 73 2.81 -4.79 -6.62
C VAL A 73 2.22 -6.17 -6.30
N GLY A 74 3.06 -7.07 -5.80
CA GLY A 74 2.71 -8.46 -5.50
C GLY A 74 3.08 -8.87 -4.08
N ILE A 75 2.85 -10.15 -3.75
CA ILE A 75 3.25 -10.73 -2.48
C ILE A 75 4.62 -11.38 -2.61
N HIS A 76 5.59 -10.89 -1.85
CA HIS A 76 6.85 -11.56 -1.59
C HIS A 76 6.77 -12.31 -0.27
N ARG A 77 7.19 -13.57 -0.26
CA ARG A 77 7.20 -14.42 0.95
C ARG A 77 8.63 -14.68 1.35
N GLU A 78 8.95 -14.35 2.59
CA GLU A 78 10.25 -14.61 3.17
C GLU A 78 10.06 -14.91 4.66
N ASN A 79 10.62 -16.02 5.14
CA ASN A 79 10.54 -16.44 6.55
C ASN A 79 9.09 -16.50 7.09
N GLY A 80 8.14 -16.91 6.24
CA GLY A 80 6.71 -16.95 6.57
C GLY A 80 6.00 -15.59 6.58
N ILE A 81 6.74 -14.49 6.42
CA ILE A 81 6.19 -13.13 6.35
C ILE A 81 5.79 -12.82 4.91
N ARG A 82 4.56 -12.33 4.73
CA ARG A 82 4.05 -11.85 3.45
C ARG A 82 4.25 -10.34 3.35
N ARG A 83 5.24 -9.92 2.58
CA ARG A 83 5.51 -8.50 2.29
C ARG A 83 4.93 -8.12 0.93
N LEU A 84 4.56 -6.86 0.79
CA LEU A 84 4.29 -6.28 -0.53
C LEU A 84 5.64 -5.99 -1.20
N GLY A 85 5.78 -6.37 -2.45
CA GLY A 85 7.01 -6.20 -3.21
C GLY A 85 6.74 -5.77 -4.65
N VAL A 86 7.79 -5.26 -5.29
CA VAL A 86 7.83 -4.81 -6.67
C VAL A 86 9.07 -5.40 -7.35
N SER A 87 8.84 -6.22 -8.36
CA SER A 87 9.89 -6.76 -9.23
C SER A 87 9.32 -7.10 -10.60
N LEU A 88 10.21 -7.21 -11.59
CA LEU A 88 9.84 -7.58 -12.96
C LEU A 88 9.19 -8.97 -12.97
N GLY A 89 8.01 -9.07 -13.58
CA GLY A 89 7.29 -10.35 -13.71
C GLY A 89 6.56 -10.82 -12.44
N LEU A 90 6.56 -10.04 -11.36
CA LEU A 90 5.81 -10.37 -10.16
C LEU A 90 4.30 -10.38 -10.44
N GLN A 91 3.61 -11.43 -9.98
CA GLN A 91 2.16 -11.49 -10.10
C GLN A 91 1.49 -10.44 -9.20
N PRO A 92 0.47 -9.72 -9.71
CA PRO A 92 -0.20 -8.69 -8.92
C PRO A 92 -0.96 -9.31 -7.74
N HIS A 93 -0.90 -8.65 -6.59
CA HIS A 93 -1.81 -8.99 -5.50
C HIS A 93 -3.16 -8.33 -5.74
N LEU A 94 -4.16 -9.16 -6.01
CA LEU A 94 -5.52 -8.71 -6.29
C LEU A 94 -6.24 -8.31 -5.01
N VAL A 95 -6.90 -7.15 -5.04
CA VAL A 95 -7.60 -6.57 -3.89
C VAL A 95 -8.98 -6.07 -4.27
N VAL A 96 -9.85 -5.99 -3.25
CA VAL A 96 -11.13 -5.28 -3.32
C VAL A 96 -11.11 -4.17 -2.27
N PHE A 97 -11.70 -3.02 -2.60
CA PHE A 97 -11.80 -1.91 -1.66
C PHE A 97 -13.13 -1.98 -0.93
N LYS A 98 -13.07 -2.12 0.39
CA LYS A 98 -14.23 -1.97 1.28
C LYS A 98 -14.15 -0.60 1.94
N LYS A 99 -15.26 0.14 1.95
CA LYS A 99 -15.36 1.38 2.72
C LYS A 99 -15.12 1.07 4.20
N ALA A 100 -14.15 1.75 4.81
CA ALA A 100 -13.94 1.64 6.25
C ALA A 100 -15.15 2.26 6.98
N GLU A 101 -15.71 1.54 7.93
CA GLU A 101 -16.67 2.11 8.87
C GLU A 101 -15.88 2.96 9.87
N ALA A 102 -16.37 4.18 10.16
CA ALA A 102 -15.75 4.98 11.19
C ALA A 102 -15.94 4.27 12.53
N CYS A 103 -14.83 3.95 13.22
CA CYS A 103 -14.91 3.57 14.62
C CYS A 103 -15.49 4.79 15.37
N GLN A 104 -16.75 4.71 15.81
CA GLN A 104 -17.30 5.66 16.77
C GLN A 104 -16.57 5.43 18.10
N ASN A 105 -15.36 5.98 18.22
CA ASN A 105 -14.65 6.03 19.48
C ASN A 105 -15.50 6.86 20.45
N ARG A 106 -16.43 6.22 21.18
CA ARG A 106 -17.00 6.82 22.38
C ARG A 106 -15.84 7.07 23.31
N LYS A 107 -15.40 8.34 23.42
CA LYS A 107 -14.52 8.78 24.51
C LYS A 107 -15.22 8.44 25.82
N VAL A 108 -14.84 7.31 26.42
CA VAL A 108 -15.21 7.03 27.81
C VAL A 108 -14.22 7.82 28.65
N THR A 109 -14.58 9.07 28.95
CA THR A 109 -13.81 9.90 29.87
C THR A 109 -14.14 9.44 31.29
N PHE A 110 -13.26 8.63 31.90
CA PHE A 110 -13.33 8.37 33.33
C PHE A 110 -12.92 9.65 34.06
N ARG A 111 -13.90 10.30 34.71
CA ARG A 111 -13.62 11.36 35.68
C ARG A 111 -13.17 10.67 36.97
N PHE A 112 -11.87 10.74 37.26
CA PHE A 112 -11.38 10.48 38.60
C PHE A 112 -11.69 11.73 39.44
N THR A 113 -12.64 11.61 40.36
CA THR A 113 -12.80 12.56 41.46
C THR A 113 -11.95 12.06 42.63
N SER A 114 -10.96 12.86 43.04
CA SER A 114 -10.23 12.66 44.30
C SER A 114 -11.10 13.00 45.49
#